data_AF-A0A257N2D2-F1
#
_entry.id   AF-A0A257N2D2-F1
#
_cell.length_a   1.000
_cell.length_b   1.000
_cell.length_c   1.000
_cell.angle_alpha   90.00
_cell.angle_beta   90.00
_cell.angle_gamma   90.00
#
_symmetry.space_group_name_H-M   'P 1'
#
loop_
_entity.id
_entity.type
_entity.pdbx_description
1 polymer ?
#
loop_
_entity_poly.entity_id
_entity_poly.type
_entity_poly.pdbx_seq_one_letter_code
_entity_poly.pdbx_strand_id
1 'polypeptide(L)'
;MDFQLEKFECLAYSRQHELAMQELLKLLQMLDSGYGSFNENFSSCTIQAMQVNSDLVDLHILTRIAAATTALFSDPEFHFSETGFIQVIQYHRWLSVLFAVSPFRNADHIIRSFNLHGHFSTPLQVDNSNLAKFCLLYSLESEIDIDLDAFWQCNKLLAANLYLVLMSSRFISSPEAHAKREALLRWLPERLAEIGTIDQLPVGIFHDVYMHCSYSGYAGKHNIKAAINQLLRHKIEELGFRDRIVPARLPATGKPVMLVVLEWFYSTHSVYRVLSKAIRKARDQFYLIGLGDATTIDDAGRAVFDEFIPKSDSGDIPVLFHQLINIAEERDVQVLYMPSVGMTLYTMFLANFRFAPLQITTLGHSASTFAPQMDYFIIDEDFVGDEACFSEKVIKTPNDAFPF
;
A
#
# COMPACT_ATOMS: atom_id res chain seq x y z
N MET A 1 -9.30 -4.30 -19.54
CA MET A 1 -9.03 -3.29 -20.58
C MET A 1 -7.73 -3.68 -21.22
N ASP A 2 -7.72 -3.81 -22.54
CA ASP A 2 -6.59 -4.42 -23.24
C ASP A 2 -5.50 -3.37 -23.52
N PHE A 3 -4.24 -3.78 -23.38
CA PHE A 3 -3.07 -3.00 -23.77
C PHE A 3 -2.48 -3.58 -25.05
N GLN A 4 -2.22 -2.70 -26.02
CA GLN A 4 -1.54 -3.07 -27.26
C GLN A 4 -0.26 -2.25 -27.46
N LEU A 5 0.88 -2.93 -27.51
CA LEU A 5 2.21 -2.28 -27.59
C LEU A 5 2.34 -1.33 -28.79
N GLU A 6 2.01 -1.80 -30.00
CA GLU A 6 2.14 -0.99 -31.22
C GLU A 6 1.22 0.23 -31.22
N LYS A 7 0.07 0.13 -30.55
CA LYS A 7 -0.85 1.24 -30.39
C LYS A 7 -0.25 2.29 -29.46
N PHE A 8 0.29 1.89 -28.32
CA PHE A 8 0.98 2.79 -27.39
C PHE A 8 2.14 3.51 -28.09
N GLU A 9 2.98 2.76 -28.81
CA GLU A 9 4.09 3.31 -29.60
C GLU A 9 3.61 4.36 -30.60
N CYS A 10 2.59 4.02 -31.41
CA CYS A 10 2.03 4.95 -32.40
C CYS A 10 1.53 6.24 -31.75
N LEU A 11 0.78 6.15 -30.65
CA LEU A 11 0.24 7.30 -29.93
C LEU A 11 1.36 8.17 -29.31
N ALA A 12 2.35 7.54 -28.67
CA ALA A 12 3.48 8.23 -28.06
C ALA A 12 4.32 8.96 -29.12
N TYR A 13 4.71 8.27 -30.20
CA TYR A 13 5.54 8.84 -31.26
C TYR A 13 4.82 9.88 -32.11
N SER A 14 3.48 9.83 -32.18
CA SER A 14 2.66 10.85 -32.85
C SER A 14 2.21 12.00 -31.94
N ARG A 15 2.73 12.07 -30.70
CA ARG A 15 2.43 13.13 -29.71
C ARG A 15 0.94 13.24 -29.35
N GLN A 16 0.22 12.13 -29.40
CA GLN A 16 -1.17 12.06 -28.91
C GLN A 16 -1.16 11.81 -27.40
N HIS A 17 -0.71 12.80 -26.63
CA HIS A 17 -0.30 12.64 -25.23
C HIS A 17 -1.35 12.00 -24.32
N GLU A 18 -2.59 12.50 -24.36
CA GLU A 18 -3.68 11.99 -23.53
C GLU A 18 -3.96 10.52 -23.82
N LEU A 19 -4.09 10.17 -25.09
CA LEU A 19 -4.35 8.80 -25.53
C LEU A 19 -3.16 7.87 -25.23
N ALA A 20 -1.93 8.36 -25.39
CA ALA A 20 -0.72 7.62 -25.07
C ALA A 20 -0.62 7.32 -23.56
N MET A 21 -0.90 8.31 -22.71
CA MET A 21 -0.90 8.15 -21.26
C MET A 21 -2.01 7.22 -20.77
N GLN A 22 -3.21 7.30 -21.37
CA GLN A 22 -4.29 6.35 -21.07
C GLN A 22 -3.91 4.91 -21.43
N GLU A 23 -3.22 4.70 -22.56
CA GLU A 23 -2.74 3.38 -22.93
C GLU A 23 -1.63 2.89 -21.99
N LEU A 24 -0.68 3.74 -21.62
CA LEU A 24 0.35 3.42 -20.61
C LEU A 24 -0.29 3.09 -19.25
N LEU A 25 -1.32 3.82 -18.82
CA LEU A 25 -2.01 3.56 -17.56
C LEU A 25 -2.64 2.16 -17.53
N LYS A 26 -3.20 1.67 -18.65
CA LYS A 26 -3.72 0.29 -18.73
C LYS A 26 -2.62 -0.75 -18.50
N LEU A 27 -1.43 -0.52 -19.07
CA LEU A 27 -0.28 -1.38 -18.82
C LEU A 27 0.11 -1.36 -17.34
N LEU A 28 0.19 -0.19 -16.74
CA LEU A 28 0.57 -0.04 -15.33
C LEU A 28 -0.45 -0.71 -14.39
N GLN A 29 -1.76 -0.59 -14.67
CA GLN A 29 -2.83 -1.29 -13.96
C GLN A 29 -2.77 -2.81 -14.13
N MET A 30 -2.46 -3.26 -15.35
CA MET A 30 -2.26 -4.68 -15.64
C MET A 30 -1.11 -5.26 -14.81
N LEU A 31 0.04 -4.58 -14.80
CA LEU A 31 1.17 -4.95 -13.98
C LEU A 31 0.82 -4.95 -12.49
N ASP A 32 0.04 -3.98 -12.01
CA ASP A 32 -0.37 -3.92 -10.61
C ASP A 32 -1.21 -5.12 -10.18
N SER A 33 -2.26 -5.42 -10.95
CA SER A 33 -3.14 -6.58 -10.71
C SER A 33 -2.42 -7.92 -10.91
N GLY A 34 -1.44 -7.98 -11.81
CA GLY A 34 -0.63 -9.16 -12.11
C GLY A 34 0.65 -9.29 -11.28
N TYR A 35 0.85 -8.43 -10.27
CA TYR A 35 2.07 -8.39 -9.45
C TYR A 35 3.37 -8.33 -10.29
N GLY A 36 3.35 -7.57 -11.39
CA GLY A 36 4.46 -7.37 -12.31
C GLY A 36 4.44 -8.29 -13.54
N SER A 37 3.47 -9.21 -13.62
CA SER A 37 3.31 -10.10 -14.77
C SER A 37 2.36 -9.51 -15.81
N PHE A 38 2.63 -9.76 -17.08
CA PHE A 38 1.64 -9.57 -18.14
C PHE A 38 0.54 -10.63 -18.02
N ASN A 39 -0.67 -10.30 -18.45
CA ASN A 39 -1.80 -11.23 -18.49
C ASN A 39 -2.42 -11.29 -19.90
N GLU A 40 -3.54 -11.99 -20.06
CA GLU A 40 -4.22 -12.19 -21.35
C GLU A 40 -4.67 -10.89 -22.04
N ASN A 41 -4.72 -9.78 -21.32
CA ASN A 41 -5.09 -8.47 -21.86
C ASN A 41 -3.88 -7.74 -22.49
N PHE A 42 -2.68 -8.32 -22.44
CA PHE A 42 -1.49 -7.82 -23.13
C PHE A 42 -1.42 -8.37 -24.55
N SER A 43 -1.17 -7.50 -25.53
CA SER A 43 -0.93 -7.90 -26.92
C SER A 43 0.23 -7.13 -27.56
N SER A 44 0.96 -7.84 -28.42
CA SER A 44 1.97 -7.26 -29.31
C SER A 44 2.04 -8.03 -30.62
N CYS A 45 2.47 -7.38 -31.70
CA CYS A 45 2.74 -8.06 -32.95
C CYS A 45 3.99 -8.95 -32.81
N THR A 46 3.87 -10.23 -33.15
CA THR A 46 4.98 -11.18 -33.06
C THR A 46 6.03 -10.88 -34.12
N ILE A 47 7.29 -10.69 -33.71
CA ILE A 47 8.43 -10.66 -34.65
C ILE A 47 8.83 -12.10 -34.96
N GLN A 48 8.08 -12.73 -35.87
CA GLN A 48 8.30 -14.13 -36.27
C GLN A 48 9.68 -14.36 -36.93
N ALA A 49 10.31 -13.31 -37.45
CA ALA A 49 11.55 -13.40 -38.23
C ALA A 49 12.82 -13.66 -37.39
N MET A 50 12.82 -13.38 -36.08
CA MET A 50 14.06 -13.34 -35.29
C MET A 50 14.30 -14.57 -34.39
N GLN A 51 13.43 -15.59 -34.40
CA GLN A 51 13.55 -16.81 -33.58
C GLN A 51 13.99 -16.52 -32.13
N VAL A 52 13.38 -15.51 -31.53
CA VAL A 52 13.76 -15.01 -30.21
C VAL A 52 13.32 -16.01 -29.15
N ASN A 53 14.22 -16.41 -28.24
CA ASN A 53 13.86 -17.24 -27.09
C ASN A 53 12.98 -16.44 -26.11
N SER A 54 12.28 -17.11 -25.19
CA SER A 54 11.34 -16.45 -24.24
C SER A 54 11.97 -15.26 -23.50
N ASP A 55 13.19 -15.43 -23.00
CA ASP A 55 13.85 -14.43 -22.15
C ASP A 55 14.23 -13.16 -22.94
N LEU A 56 14.60 -13.32 -24.22
CA LEU A 56 14.90 -12.19 -25.09
C LEU A 56 13.63 -11.51 -25.63
N VAL A 57 12.50 -12.23 -25.71
CA VAL A 57 11.20 -11.64 -26.10
C VAL A 57 10.74 -10.64 -25.05
N ASP A 58 10.86 -10.99 -23.77
CA ASP A 58 10.45 -10.11 -22.67
C ASP A 58 11.30 -8.84 -22.64
N LEU A 59 12.64 -8.98 -22.71
CA LEU A 59 13.53 -7.82 -22.74
C LEU A 59 13.27 -6.92 -23.96
N HIS A 60 12.98 -7.51 -25.12
CA HIS A 60 12.63 -6.78 -26.33
C HIS A 60 11.35 -5.95 -26.14
N ILE A 61 10.29 -6.56 -25.60
CA ILE A 61 9.01 -5.91 -25.30
C ILE A 61 9.22 -4.76 -24.30
N LEU A 62 9.92 -5.02 -23.20
CA LEU A 62 10.16 -4.05 -22.14
C LEU A 62 10.97 -2.84 -22.65
N THR A 63 11.97 -3.10 -23.51
CA THR A 63 12.77 -2.03 -24.12
C THR A 63 11.92 -1.15 -25.04
N ARG A 64 11.02 -1.74 -25.83
CA ARG A 64 10.09 -1.00 -26.69
C ARG A 64 9.13 -0.12 -25.88
N ILE A 65 8.56 -0.66 -24.81
CA ILE A 65 7.72 0.10 -23.88
C ILE A 65 8.51 1.26 -23.27
N ALA A 66 9.72 1.00 -22.74
CA ALA A 66 10.56 2.03 -22.16
C ALA A 66 10.96 3.13 -23.16
N ALA A 67 11.19 2.77 -24.44
CA ALA A 67 11.48 3.73 -25.50
C ALA A 67 10.27 4.62 -25.84
N ALA A 68 9.08 4.04 -25.97
CA ALA A 68 7.86 4.81 -26.21
C ALA A 68 7.51 5.72 -25.02
N THR A 69 7.66 5.24 -23.79
CA THR A 69 7.56 6.04 -22.57
C THR A 69 8.59 7.17 -22.54
N THR A 70 9.84 6.89 -22.93
CA THR A 70 10.89 7.91 -23.08
C THR A 70 10.46 9.01 -24.04
N ALA A 71 9.92 8.65 -25.21
CA ALA A 71 9.44 9.63 -26.19
C ALA A 71 8.28 10.48 -25.65
N LEU A 72 7.31 9.87 -24.97
CA LEU A 72 6.17 10.56 -24.38
C LEU A 72 6.61 11.56 -23.29
N PHE A 73 7.43 11.13 -22.34
CA PHE A 73 7.82 11.95 -21.19
C PHE A 73 8.90 13.00 -21.52
N SER A 74 9.68 12.79 -22.59
CA SER A 74 10.67 13.77 -23.06
C SER A 74 10.03 14.92 -23.85
N ASP A 75 8.75 14.81 -24.24
CA ASP A 75 8.05 15.88 -24.94
C ASP A 75 7.78 17.06 -23.98
N PRO A 76 8.26 18.28 -24.29
CA PRO A 76 8.04 19.44 -23.44
C PRO A 76 6.57 19.86 -23.36
N GLU A 77 5.75 19.50 -24.35
CA GLU A 77 4.32 19.86 -24.37
C GLU A 77 3.45 18.89 -23.54
N PHE A 78 4.02 17.74 -23.15
CA PHE A 78 3.30 16.79 -22.31
C PHE A 78 3.29 17.24 -20.85
N HIS A 79 2.08 17.45 -20.32
CA HIS A 79 1.81 17.89 -18.96
C HIS A 79 0.69 17.05 -18.32
N PHE A 80 0.70 16.97 -16.99
CA PHE A 80 -0.35 16.31 -16.23
C PHE A 80 -1.37 17.31 -15.71
N SER A 81 -2.66 16.94 -15.76
CA SER A 81 -3.65 17.52 -14.86
C SER A 81 -3.42 17.00 -13.44
N GLU A 82 -3.94 17.73 -12.44
CA GLU A 82 -3.85 17.30 -11.03
C GLU A 82 -4.49 15.93 -10.81
N THR A 83 -5.69 15.72 -11.36
CA THR A 83 -6.41 14.44 -11.27
C THR A 83 -5.69 13.32 -12.01
N GLY A 84 -5.14 13.60 -13.20
CA GLY A 84 -4.36 12.64 -13.96
C GLY A 84 -3.09 12.22 -13.24
N PHE A 85 -2.39 13.16 -12.60
CA PHE A 85 -1.21 12.85 -11.80
C PHE A 85 -1.54 11.91 -10.63
N ILE A 86 -2.56 12.21 -9.83
CA ILE A 86 -2.96 11.38 -8.68
C ILE A 86 -3.34 9.95 -9.12
N GLN A 87 -4.03 9.83 -10.26
CA GLN A 87 -4.40 8.52 -10.79
C GLN A 87 -3.19 7.69 -11.21
N VAL A 88 -2.15 8.31 -11.75
CA VAL A 88 -0.98 7.61 -12.32
C VAL A 88 0.09 7.36 -11.26
N ILE A 89 0.33 8.29 -10.34
CA ILE A 89 1.45 8.24 -9.39
C ILE A 89 1.38 7.01 -8.48
N GLN A 90 0.20 6.51 -8.12
CA GLN A 90 0.05 5.26 -7.37
C GLN A 90 0.68 4.03 -8.06
N TYR A 91 0.82 4.06 -9.39
CA TYR A 91 1.46 3.00 -10.17
C TYR A 91 2.95 3.25 -10.47
N HIS A 92 3.55 4.27 -9.83
CA HIS A 92 4.95 4.67 -10.00
C HIS A 92 5.94 3.50 -9.91
N ARG A 93 5.70 2.55 -9.01
CA ARG A 93 6.57 1.37 -8.85
C ARG A 93 6.72 0.58 -10.15
N TRP A 94 5.65 0.47 -10.95
CA TRP A 94 5.67 -0.31 -12.19
C TRP A 94 6.39 0.44 -13.29
N LEU A 95 6.22 1.75 -13.35
CA LEU A 95 7.01 2.61 -14.22
C LEU A 95 8.51 2.51 -13.87
N SER A 96 8.85 2.56 -12.58
CA SER A 96 10.23 2.38 -12.11
C SER A 96 10.80 1.01 -12.47
N VAL A 97 10.04 -0.07 -12.25
CA VAL A 97 10.45 -1.44 -12.59
C VAL A 97 10.67 -1.60 -14.10
N LEU A 98 9.78 -1.06 -14.94
CA LEU A 98 9.93 -1.09 -16.41
C LEU A 98 11.30 -0.56 -16.85
N PHE A 99 11.74 0.58 -16.30
CA PHE A 99 13.07 1.11 -16.59
C PHE A 99 14.18 0.24 -15.99
N ALA A 100 14.06 -0.18 -14.72
CA ALA A 100 15.07 -0.97 -14.00
C ALA A 100 15.45 -2.29 -14.69
N VAL A 101 14.45 -3.00 -15.23
CA VAL A 101 14.67 -4.28 -15.92
C VAL A 101 15.08 -4.11 -17.38
N SER A 102 14.84 -2.94 -17.98
CA SER A 102 15.30 -2.61 -19.33
C SER A 102 16.79 -2.21 -19.34
N PRO A 103 17.43 -2.13 -20.53
CA PRO A 103 18.77 -1.59 -20.65
C PRO A 103 18.92 -0.12 -20.20
N PHE A 104 17.83 0.62 -20.01
CA PHE A 104 17.87 2.01 -19.53
C PHE A 104 18.20 2.13 -18.03
N ARG A 105 17.87 1.13 -17.21
CA ARG A 105 18.08 1.06 -15.74
C ARG A 105 17.32 2.07 -14.88
N ASN A 106 17.20 3.31 -15.32
CA ASN A 106 16.36 4.32 -14.70
C ASN A 106 15.87 5.30 -15.78
N ALA A 107 15.21 6.38 -15.35
CA ALA A 107 14.64 7.39 -16.23
C ALA A 107 15.40 8.73 -16.17
N ASP A 108 16.64 8.73 -15.68
CA ASP A 108 17.40 9.96 -15.47
C ASP A 108 17.72 10.68 -16.79
N HIS A 109 17.87 9.95 -17.89
CA HIS A 109 18.06 10.54 -19.23
C HIS A 109 16.88 11.43 -19.64
N ILE A 110 15.67 11.07 -19.22
CA ILE A 110 14.45 11.86 -19.44
C ILE A 110 14.46 13.07 -18.49
N ILE A 111 14.71 12.85 -17.20
CA ILE A 111 14.72 13.95 -16.22
C ILE A 111 15.73 15.03 -16.61
N ARG A 112 16.92 14.62 -17.05
CA ARG A 112 17.97 15.53 -17.50
C ARG A 112 17.64 16.25 -18.81
N SER A 113 16.72 15.74 -19.63
CA SER A 113 16.36 16.39 -20.90
C SER A 113 15.62 17.71 -20.71
N PHE A 114 14.96 17.90 -19.56
CA PHE A 114 14.25 19.14 -19.21
C PHE A 114 14.92 19.93 -18.07
N ASN A 115 16.22 19.73 -17.84
CA ASN A 115 17.00 20.55 -16.92
C ASN A 115 17.18 21.99 -17.47
N LEU A 116 16.79 23.00 -16.70
CA LEU A 116 16.84 24.41 -17.10
C LEU A 116 18.25 24.92 -17.40
N HIS A 117 19.27 24.32 -16.80
CA HIS A 117 20.66 24.72 -16.98
C HIS A 117 21.44 23.83 -17.96
N GLY A 118 20.75 22.95 -18.67
CA GLY A 118 21.35 22.03 -19.64
C GLY A 118 21.61 20.63 -19.06
N HIS A 119 21.69 19.64 -19.95
CA HIS A 119 21.61 18.22 -19.61
C HIS A 119 22.59 17.72 -18.53
N PHE A 120 23.83 18.22 -18.55
CA PHE A 120 24.89 17.80 -17.65
C PHE A 120 25.06 18.69 -16.41
N SER A 121 24.26 19.76 -16.29
CA SER A 121 24.42 20.74 -15.22
C SER A 121 23.90 20.22 -13.88
N THR A 122 24.70 20.41 -12.83
CA THR A 122 24.36 20.08 -11.44
C THR A 122 24.50 21.34 -10.57
N PRO A 123 23.55 21.66 -9.68
CA PRO A 123 22.36 20.88 -9.35
C PRO A 123 21.31 20.88 -10.47
N LEU A 124 20.47 19.84 -10.51
CA LEU A 124 19.32 19.77 -11.41
C LEU A 124 18.35 20.90 -11.05
N GLN A 125 17.88 21.65 -12.05
CA GLN A 125 16.80 22.61 -11.88
C GLN A 125 15.64 22.27 -12.81
N VAL A 126 14.48 22.03 -12.21
CA VAL A 126 13.26 21.63 -12.90
C VAL A 126 12.22 22.73 -12.73
N ASP A 127 11.61 23.14 -13.85
CA ASP A 127 10.48 24.06 -13.83
C ASP A 127 9.23 23.42 -13.20
N ASN A 128 8.36 24.24 -12.60
CA ASN A 128 7.12 23.78 -11.97
C ASN A 128 6.25 22.94 -12.91
N SER A 129 6.21 23.27 -14.21
CA SER A 129 5.48 22.51 -15.23
C SER A 129 5.95 21.05 -15.38
N ASN A 130 7.21 20.77 -15.03
CA ASN A 130 7.82 19.45 -15.16
C ASN A 130 7.90 18.69 -13.83
N LEU A 131 7.51 19.26 -12.69
CA LEU A 131 7.60 18.60 -11.38
C LEU A 131 6.76 17.31 -11.29
N ALA A 132 5.60 17.26 -11.93
CA ALA A 132 4.78 16.05 -11.98
C ALA A 132 5.48 14.92 -12.77
N LYS A 133 6.08 15.25 -13.93
CA LYS A 133 6.91 14.32 -14.71
C LYS A 133 8.10 13.85 -13.90
N PHE A 134 8.79 14.78 -13.23
CA PHE A 134 9.90 14.47 -12.34
C PHE A 134 9.50 13.44 -11.27
N CYS A 135 8.37 13.62 -10.58
CA CYS A 135 7.90 12.67 -9.57
C CYS A 135 7.61 11.28 -10.14
N LEU A 136 7.06 11.19 -11.36
CA LEU A 136 6.78 9.90 -11.98
C LEU A 136 8.05 9.16 -12.44
N LEU A 137 9.08 9.90 -12.84
CA LEU A 137 10.30 9.34 -13.41
C LEU A 137 11.39 9.10 -12.35
N TYR A 138 11.38 9.85 -11.25
CA TYR A 138 12.37 9.70 -10.19
C TYR A 138 12.12 8.41 -9.41
N SER A 139 13.00 7.43 -9.61
CA SER A 139 12.93 6.12 -8.95
C SER A 139 13.99 5.99 -7.85
N LEU A 140 13.89 4.93 -7.05
CA LEU A 140 14.94 4.60 -6.08
C LEU A 140 16.31 4.30 -6.74
N GLU A 141 16.33 3.95 -8.03
CA GLU A 141 17.55 3.72 -8.82
C GLU A 141 18.02 4.98 -9.58
N SER A 142 17.36 6.13 -9.40
CA SER A 142 17.81 7.40 -9.97
C SER A 142 19.13 7.85 -9.35
N GLU A 143 20.11 8.28 -10.13
CA GLU A 143 21.39 8.83 -9.65
C GLU A 143 21.34 10.36 -9.48
N ILE A 144 20.17 10.96 -9.63
CA ILE A 144 19.97 12.39 -9.42
C ILE A 144 19.84 12.66 -7.92
N ASP A 145 20.66 13.56 -7.39
CA ASP A 145 20.52 14.01 -6.02
C ASP A 145 19.29 14.90 -5.85
N ILE A 146 18.50 14.63 -4.81
CA ILE A 146 17.37 15.46 -4.38
C ILE A 146 17.65 16.02 -2.99
N ASP A 147 17.52 17.34 -2.85
CA ASP A 147 17.36 17.97 -1.56
C ASP A 147 15.90 17.84 -1.09
N LEU A 148 15.67 16.96 -0.11
CA LEU A 148 14.33 16.62 0.35
C LEU A 148 13.59 17.82 0.96
N ASP A 149 14.32 18.66 1.71
CA ASP A 149 13.75 19.83 2.38
C ASP A 149 13.44 20.94 1.37
N ALA A 150 14.33 21.18 0.41
CA ALA A 150 14.07 22.14 -0.67
C ALA A 150 12.85 21.72 -1.51
N PHE A 151 12.73 20.44 -1.87
CA PHE A 151 11.60 19.98 -2.67
C PHE A 151 10.28 20.05 -1.87
N TRP A 152 10.30 19.69 -0.59
CA TRP A 152 9.14 19.85 0.29
C TRP A 152 8.70 21.31 0.42
N GLN A 153 9.64 22.24 0.63
CA GLN A 153 9.33 23.68 0.70
C GLN A 153 8.77 24.23 -0.61
N CYS A 154 9.25 23.72 -1.75
CA CYS A 154 8.75 24.10 -3.07
C CYS A 154 7.32 23.59 -3.31
N ASN A 155 7.07 22.29 -3.10
CA ASN A 155 5.76 21.69 -3.31
C ASN A 155 5.58 20.46 -2.41
N LYS A 156 5.02 20.69 -1.21
CA LYS A 156 4.79 19.64 -0.20
C LYS A 156 3.97 18.47 -0.73
N LEU A 157 2.95 18.73 -1.54
CA LEU A 157 2.05 17.70 -2.02
C LEU A 157 2.74 16.75 -3.01
N LEU A 158 3.45 17.29 -3.99
CA LEU A 158 4.22 16.48 -4.93
C LEU A 158 5.36 15.74 -4.23
N ALA A 159 6.05 16.39 -3.29
CA ALA A 159 7.08 15.76 -2.48
C ALA A 159 6.52 14.59 -1.65
N ALA A 160 5.39 14.78 -0.95
CA ALA A 160 4.73 13.71 -0.20
C ALA A 160 4.33 12.53 -1.10
N ASN A 161 3.74 12.81 -2.26
CA ASN A 161 3.39 11.79 -3.26
C ASN A 161 4.63 10.98 -3.68
N LEU A 162 5.71 11.67 -4.10
CA LEU A 162 6.96 11.02 -4.50
C LEU A 162 7.54 10.16 -3.38
N TYR A 163 7.67 10.71 -2.17
CA TYR A 163 8.31 10.03 -1.06
C TYR A 163 7.51 8.80 -0.60
N LEU A 164 6.18 8.85 -0.64
CA LEU A 164 5.33 7.69 -0.36
C LEU A 164 5.51 6.60 -1.41
N VAL A 165 5.48 6.93 -2.71
CA VAL A 165 5.59 5.90 -3.76
C VAL A 165 6.97 5.26 -3.82
N LEU A 166 8.04 6.01 -3.50
CA LEU A 166 9.39 5.47 -3.35
C LEU A 166 9.49 4.42 -2.24
N MET A 167 8.68 4.53 -1.17
CA MET A 167 8.63 3.53 -0.09
C MET A 167 7.69 2.35 -0.40
N SER A 168 6.91 2.42 -1.48
CA SER A 168 5.91 1.41 -1.84
C SER A 168 6.49 0.21 -2.61
N SER A 169 7.74 0.29 -3.08
CA SER A 169 8.35 -0.79 -3.86
C SER A 169 8.44 -2.10 -3.06
N ARG A 170 8.01 -3.20 -3.68
CA ARG A 170 8.08 -4.56 -3.12
C ARG A 170 9.46 -5.18 -3.23
N PHE A 171 10.31 -4.63 -4.09
CA PHE A 171 11.67 -5.10 -4.32
C PHE A 171 12.65 -3.94 -4.29
N ILE A 172 13.64 -4.04 -3.41
CA ILE A 172 14.71 -3.06 -3.23
C ILE A 172 15.98 -3.87 -2.98
N SER A 173 16.87 -3.91 -3.97
CA SER A 173 18.07 -4.74 -3.91
C SER A 173 19.37 -3.96 -3.98
N SER A 174 19.41 -2.81 -4.68
CA SER A 174 20.61 -1.99 -4.72
C SER A 174 20.85 -1.29 -3.37
N PRO A 175 22.11 -1.16 -2.93
CA PRO A 175 22.46 -0.37 -1.75
C PRO A 175 21.93 1.07 -1.82
N GLU A 176 21.93 1.68 -3.00
CA GLU A 176 21.50 3.05 -3.25
C GLU A 176 19.99 3.19 -3.06
N ALA A 177 19.21 2.28 -3.64
CA ALA A 177 17.76 2.24 -3.46
C ALA A 177 17.38 2.01 -1.99
N HIS A 178 18.10 1.10 -1.32
CA HIS A 178 17.92 0.86 0.11
C HIS A 178 18.22 2.11 0.93
N ALA A 179 19.36 2.77 0.70
CA ALA A 179 19.77 3.98 1.41
C ALA A 179 18.77 5.12 1.25
N LYS A 180 18.18 5.31 0.07
CA LYS A 180 17.12 6.32 -0.15
C LYS A 180 15.87 6.02 0.66
N ARG A 181 15.37 4.78 0.64
CA ARG A 181 14.23 4.38 1.48
C ARG A 181 14.53 4.60 2.96
N GLU A 182 15.73 4.23 3.40
CA GLU A 182 16.19 4.44 4.78
C GLU A 182 16.20 5.93 5.18
N ALA A 183 16.64 6.81 4.29
CA ALA A 183 16.60 8.25 4.51
C ALA A 183 15.15 8.77 4.60
N LEU A 184 14.27 8.33 3.69
CA LEU A 184 12.86 8.72 3.68
C LEU A 184 12.12 8.27 4.95
N LEU A 185 12.37 7.05 5.46
CA LEU A 185 11.77 6.56 6.70
C LEU A 185 12.20 7.36 7.93
N ARG A 186 13.37 8.01 7.90
CA ARG A 186 13.80 8.94 8.97
C ARG A 186 13.20 10.32 8.80
N TRP A 187 13.04 10.78 7.56
CA TRP A 187 12.72 12.17 7.24
C TRP A 187 11.21 12.46 7.15
N LEU A 188 10.44 11.58 6.50
CA LEU A 188 9.02 11.83 6.19
C LEU A 188 8.06 11.79 7.39
N PRO A 189 8.20 10.87 8.37
CA PRO A 189 7.17 10.69 9.41
C PRO A 189 6.79 11.98 10.16
N GLU A 190 7.77 12.83 10.48
CA GLU A 190 7.54 14.07 11.23
C GLU A 190 6.81 15.16 10.43
N ARG A 191 6.82 15.06 9.09
CA ARG A 191 6.30 16.08 8.17
C ARG A 191 4.98 15.69 7.53
N LEU A 192 4.69 14.39 7.44
CA LEU A 192 3.54 13.88 6.71
C LEU A 192 2.19 14.43 7.24
N ALA A 193 2.12 14.71 8.55
CA ALA A 193 0.95 15.35 9.17
C ALA A 193 0.64 16.76 8.61
N GLU A 194 1.63 17.47 8.05
CA GLU A 194 1.44 18.80 7.47
C GLU A 194 0.58 18.79 6.19
N ILE A 195 0.38 17.62 5.56
CA ILE A 195 -0.47 17.50 4.36
C ILE A 195 -1.96 17.62 4.72
N GLY A 196 -2.35 17.22 5.93
CA GLY A 196 -3.71 17.38 6.45
C GLY A 196 -4.77 16.44 5.86
N THR A 197 -4.68 16.05 4.58
CA THR A 197 -5.66 15.16 3.93
C THR A 197 -4.99 14.02 3.15
N ILE A 198 -5.71 12.93 2.97
CA ILE A 198 -5.28 11.81 2.11
C ILE A 198 -5.80 11.91 0.68
N ASP A 199 -6.74 12.81 0.38
CA ASP A 199 -7.48 12.82 -0.89
C ASP A 199 -6.60 13.10 -2.12
N GLN A 200 -5.47 13.77 -1.89
CA GLN A 200 -4.48 14.07 -2.92
C GLN A 200 -3.20 13.20 -2.81
N LEU A 201 -3.24 12.17 -1.97
CA LEU A 201 -2.14 11.22 -1.77
C LEU A 201 -2.45 9.88 -2.46
N PRO A 202 -1.44 9.03 -2.71
CA PRO A 202 -1.65 7.76 -3.41
C PRO A 202 -2.16 6.70 -2.40
N VAL A 203 -3.41 6.86 -1.94
CA VAL A 203 -4.00 6.04 -0.86
C VAL A 203 -3.97 4.53 -1.19
N GLY A 204 -4.09 4.17 -2.48
CA GLY A 204 -4.02 2.79 -2.94
C GLY A 204 -2.75 2.05 -2.50
N ILE A 205 -1.63 2.76 -2.30
CA ILE A 205 -0.34 2.16 -1.90
C ILE A 205 0.01 2.36 -0.43
N PHE A 206 -0.89 2.92 0.38
CA PHE A 206 -0.62 3.14 1.81
C PHE A 206 -0.32 1.84 2.54
N HIS A 207 -1.03 0.76 2.19
CA HIS A 207 -0.80 -0.57 2.75
C HIS A 207 0.62 -1.10 2.46
N ASP A 208 1.15 -0.85 1.27
CA ASP A 208 2.54 -1.19 0.94
C ASP A 208 3.52 -0.39 1.80
N VAL A 209 3.36 0.93 1.94
CA VAL A 209 4.26 1.75 2.78
C VAL A 209 4.18 1.31 4.25
N TYR A 210 2.96 1.07 4.73
CA TYR A 210 2.68 0.62 6.09
C TYR A 210 3.35 -0.73 6.39
N MET A 211 3.34 -1.69 5.45
CA MET A 211 4.00 -2.97 5.63
C MET A 211 5.51 -2.92 5.38
N HIS A 212 5.94 -2.31 4.28
CA HIS A 212 7.30 -2.40 3.77
C HIS A 212 8.32 -1.69 4.65
N CYS A 213 7.89 -0.71 5.45
CA CYS A 213 8.75 -0.09 6.46
C CYS A 213 9.36 -1.12 7.43
N SER A 214 8.69 -2.26 7.66
CA SER A 214 9.17 -3.33 8.54
C SER A 214 10.48 -3.98 8.07
N TYR A 215 10.80 -3.89 6.78
CA TYR A 215 12.05 -4.41 6.18
C TYR A 215 13.25 -3.45 6.28
N SER A 216 13.11 -2.38 7.06
CA SER A 216 14.18 -1.47 7.39
C SER A 216 15.01 -1.95 8.59
N GLY A 217 16.29 -1.60 8.62
CA GLY A 217 17.17 -1.76 9.77
C GLY A 217 17.11 -0.59 10.77
N TYR A 218 16.44 0.51 10.43
CA TYR A 218 16.28 1.67 11.31
C TYR A 218 15.35 1.36 12.49
N ALA A 219 15.76 1.70 13.71
CA ALA A 219 14.96 1.48 14.92
C ALA A 219 13.58 2.17 14.85
N GLY A 220 13.50 3.39 14.33
CA GLY A 220 12.24 4.15 14.18
C GLY A 220 11.48 3.86 12.88
N LYS A 221 11.75 2.74 12.21
CA LYS A 221 11.16 2.42 10.89
C LYS A 221 9.65 2.47 10.84
N HIS A 222 8.97 2.14 11.94
CA HIS A 222 7.51 2.14 12.02
C HIS A 222 6.91 3.51 12.33
N ASN A 223 7.71 4.57 12.55
CA ASN A 223 7.19 5.93 12.76
C ASN A 223 6.31 6.40 11.61
N ILE A 224 6.58 5.92 10.38
CA ILE A 224 5.74 6.20 9.22
C ILE A 224 4.30 5.67 9.39
N LYS A 225 4.10 4.54 10.09
CA LYS A 225 2.77 4.02 10.40
C LYS A 225 1.98 5.00 11.26
N ALA A 226 2.60 5.54 12.30
CA ALA A 226 1.97 6.55 13.17
C ALA A 226 1.57 7.80 12.37
N ALA A 227 2.43 8.25 11.46
CA ALA A 227 2.15 9.40 10.61
C ALA A 227 1.00 9.14 9.61
N ILE A 228 0.96 7.96 8.99
CA ILE A 228 -0.16 7.53 8.14
C ILE A 228 -1.46 7.44 8.95
N ASN A 229 -1.40 6.86 10.16
CA ASN A 229 -2.54 6.73 11.07
C ASN A 229 -3.15 8.09 11.43
N GLN A 230 -2.34 9.13 11.64
CA GLN A 230 -2.84 10.48 11.88
C GLN A 230 -3.66 11.01 10.69
N LEU A 231 -3.20 10.79 9.46
CA LEU A 231 -3.94 11.20 8.27
C LEU A 231 -5.23 10.38 8.07
N LEU A 232 -5.17 9.06 8.28
CA LEU A 232 -6.36 8.19 8.24
C LEU A 232 -7.36 8.62 9.30
N ARG A 233 -6.88 8.94 10.50
CA ARG A 233 -7.73 9.43 11.60
C ARG A 233 -8.41 10.73 11.24
N HIS A 234 -7.68 11.69 10.66
CA HIS A 234 -8.27 12.94 10.19
C HIS A 234 -9.37 12.66 9.16
N LYS A 235 -9.12 11.75 8.21
CA LYS A 235 -10.14 11.40 7.21
C LYS A 235 -11.38 10.74 7.82
N ILE A 236 -11.21 9.89 8.83
CA ILE A 236 -12.34 9.27 9.57
C ILE A 236 -13.21 10.36 10.20
N GLU A 237 -12.60 11.35 10.84
CA GLU A 237 -13.29 12.47 11.48
C GLU A 237 -13.98 13.39 10.44
N GLU A 238 -13.32 13.66 9.32
CA GLU A 238 -13.87 14.41 8.18
C GLU A 238 -15.12 13.72 7.60
N LEU A 239 -15.10 12.39 7.52
CA LEU A 239 -16.23 11.56 7.10
C LEU A 239 -17.37 11.52 8.14
N GLY A 240 -17.22 12.18 9.29
CA GLY A 240 -18.24 12.32 10.32
C GLY A 240 -18.29 11.16 11.33
N PHE A 241 -17.31 10.25 11.30
CA PHE A 241 -17.23 9.16 12.27
C PHE A 241 -16.44 9.59 13.50
N ARG A 242 -16.96 9.23 14.68
CA ARG A 242 -16.34 9.50 15.97
C ARG A 242 -16.23 8.23 16.78
N ASP A 243 -15.18 8.15 17.58
CA ASP A 243 -14.98 7.04 18.50
C ASP A 243 -16.21 6.83 19.40
N ARG A 244 -16.58 5.56 19.54
CA ARG A 244 -17.67 5.12 20.40
C ARG A 244 -17.08 4.52 21.66
N ILE A 245 -17.19 5.25 22.75
CA ILE A 245 -16.76 4.78 24.07
C ILE A 245 -17.93 3.99 24.68
N VAL A 246 -17.96 2.70 24.40
CA VAL A 246 -18.93 1.77 25.00
C VAL A 246 -18.25 1.07 26.18
N PRO A 247 -18.81 1.11 27.40
CA PRO A 247 -18.26 0.35 28.52
C PRO A 247 -18.33 -1.14 28.25
N ALA A 248 -17.25 -1.88 28.55
CA ALA A 248 -17.26 -3.33 28.50
C ALA A 248 -18.31 -3.90 29.47
N ARG A 249 -19.06 -4.89 29.01
CA ARG A 249 -20.11 -5.57 29.78
C ARG A 249 -20.03 -7.07 29.53
N LEU A 250 -20.19 -7.84 30.59
CA LEU A 250 -20.43 -9.26 30.43
C LEU A 250 -21.94 -9.48 30.17
N PRO A 251 -22.31 -10.31 29.20
CA PRO A 251 -23.72 -10.61 28.97
C PRO A 251 -24.29 -11.32 30.20
N ALA A 252 -25.55 -11.03 30.53
CA ALA A 252 -26.25 -11.65 31.67
C ALA A 252 -26.39 -13.18 31.50
N THR A 253 -26.46 -13.65 30.25
CA THR A 253 -26.50 -15.07 29.86
C THR A 253 -25.75 -15.27 28.55
N GLY A 254 -25.03 -16.39 28.41
CA GLY A 254 -24.29 -16.71 27.18
C GLY A 254 -22.84 -16.22 27.20
N LYS A 255 -22.21 -16.19 26.01
CA LYS A 255 -20.81 -15.78 25.84
C LYS A 255 -20.75 -14.33 25.34
N PRO A 256 -19.78 -13.51 25.78
CA PRO A 256 -19.52 -12.20 25.16
C PRO A 256 -19.20 -12.36 23.67
N VAL A 257 -19.60 -11.39 22.86
CA VAL A 257 -19.36 -11.41 21.42
C VAL A 257 -18.00 -10.81 21.08
N MET A 258 -17.22 -11.55 20.29
CA MET A 258 -15.97 -11.07 19.68
C MET A 258 -16.16 -11.00 18.17
N LEU A 259 -16.05 -9.79 17.62
CA LEU A 259 -16.02 -9.55 16.18
C LEU A 259 -14.58 -9.67 15.69
N VAL A 260 -14.34 -10.58 14.76
CA VAL A 260 -13.02 -10.85 14.18
C VAL A 260 -12.99 -10.30 12.75
N VAL A 261 -12.28 -9.20 12.52
CA VAL A 261 -12.13 -8.60 11.18
C VAL A 261 -10.86 -9.12 10.52
N LEU A 262 -11.03 -9.72 9.35
CA LEU A 262 -10.02 -10.56 8.69
C LEU A 262 -9.51 -9.90 7.42
N GLU A 263 -8.25 -10.16 7.08
CA GLU A 263 -7.64 -9.91 5.76
C GLU A 263 -6.81 -11.14 5.37
N TRP A 264 -6.92 -11.58 4.10
CA TRP A 264 -6.20 -12.75 3.56
C TRP A 264 -6.29 -14.01 4.45
N PHE A 265 -7.51 -14.49 4.73
CA PHE A 265 -7.77 -15.59 5.67
C PHE A 265 -8.28 -16.87 4.98
N TYR A 266 -7.72 -17.18 3.81
CA TYR A 266 -7.94 -18.43 3.11
C TYR A 266 -7.05 -19.54 3.67
N SER A 267 -7.49 -20.80 3.61
CA SER A 267 -6.82 -21.92 4.29
C SER A 267 -5.37 -22.17 3.85
N THR A 268 -5.02 -21.77 2.63
CA THR A 268 -3.65 -21.85 2.10
C THR A 268 -2.78 -20.64 2.44
N HIS A 269 -3.31 -19.60 3.11
CA HIS A 269 -2.54 -18.46 3.58
C HIS A 269 -1.90 -18.71 4.96
N SER A 270 -0.80 -18.02 5.25
CA SER A 270 -0.10 -18.14 6.54
C SER A 270 -0.97 -17.70 7.71
N VAL A 271 -1.72 -16.60 7.58
CA VAL A 271 -2.58 -16.08 8.66
C VAL A 271 -3.57 -17.14 9.14
N TYR A 272 -4.20 -17.88 8.22
CA TYR A 272 -5.07 -19.00 8.58
C TYR A 272 -4.30 -20.12 9.28
N ARG A 273 -3.20 -20.59 8.68
CA ARG A 273 -2.43 -21.72 9.24
C ARG A 273 -1.96 -21.43 10.65
N VAL A 274 -1.54 -20.20 10.91
CA VAL A 274 -0.96 -19.80 12.19
C VAL A 274 -2.02 -19.51 13.24
N LEU A 275 -3.11 -18.82 12.88
CA LEU A 275 -4.03 -18.25 13.87
C LEU A 275 -5.37 -19.00 13.98
N SER A 276 -5.78 -19.77 12.97
CA SER A 276 -7.14 -20.33 12.91
C SER A 276 -7.49 -21.25 14.09
N LYS A 277 -6.55 -22.06 14.57
CA LYS A 277 -6.77 -22.98 15.71
C LYS A 277 -6.98 -22.21 17.01
N ALA A 278 -6.16 -21.20 17.28
CA ALA A 278 -6.30 -20.34 18.44
C ALA A 278 -7.60 -19.51 18.39
N ILE A 279 -7.91 -18.92 17.22
CA ILE A 279 -9.17 -18.20 17.00
C ILE A 279 -10.35 -19.16 17.26
N ARG A 280 -10.37 -20.35 16.65
CA ARG A 280 -11.44 -21.32 16.87
C ARG A 280 -11.58 -21.70 18.34
N LYS A 281 -10.47 -21.84 19.07
CA LYS A 281 -10.48 -22.15 20.51
C LYS A 281 -11.10 -21.04 21.35
N ALA A 282 -11.01 -19.78 20.92
CA ALA A 282 -11.66 -18.66 21.59
C ALA A 282 -13.19 -18.80 21.66
N ARG A 283 -13.80 -19.63 20.79
CA ARG A 283 -15.23 -19.98 20.85
C ARG A 283 -15.64 -20.59 22.18
N ASP A 284 -14.72 -21.16 22.95
CA ASP A 284 -15.05 -21.70 24.27
C ASP A 284 -15.51 -20.60 25.24
N GLN A 285 -15.00 -19.37 25.07
CA GLN A 285 -15.29 -18.23 25.94
C GLN A 285 -16.08 -17.11 25.26
N PHE A 286 -16.03 -17.01 23.94
CA PHE A 286 -16.69 -15.97 23.14
C PHE A 286 -17.66 -16.58 22.12
N TYR A 287 -18.66 -15.82 21.72
CA TYR A 287 -19.37 -16.07 20.45
C TYR A 287 -18.64 -15.32 19.36
N LEU A 288 -18.13 -16.02 18.34
CA LEU A 288 -17.26 -15.43 17.33
C LEU A 288 -18.03 -15.08 16.05
N ILE A 289 -17.95 -13.81 15.67
CA ILE A 289 -18.43 -13.32 14.38
C ILE A 289 -17.21 -13.00 13.51
N GLY A 290 -17.01 -13.73 12.42
CA GLY A 290 -16.00 -13.40 11.42
C GLY A 290 -16.54 -12.39 10.41
N LEU A 291 -15.74 -11.39 10.05
CA LEU A 291 -16.04 -10.44 8.98
C LEU A 291 -14.84 -10.23 8.07
N GLY A 292 -15.06 -10.32 6.76
CA GLY A 292 -14.01 -10.04 5.77
C GLY A 292 -14.51 -10.22 4.35
N ASP A 293 -13.61 -10.00 3.38
CA ASP A 293 -13.91 -10.13 1.96
C ASP A 293 -14.15 -11.61 1.58
N ALA A 294 -15.31 -11.91 1.03
CA ALA A 294 -15.72 -13.27 0.66
C ALA A 294 -14.79 -13.93 -0.37
N THR A 295 -14.05 -13.14 -1.17
CA THR A 295 -13.08 -13.62 -2.15
C THR A 295 -11.75 -14.06 -1.52
N THR A 296 -11.46 -13.61 -0.30
CA THR A 296 -10.20 -13.90 0.41
C THR A 296 -10.38 -14.86 1.59
N ILE A 297 -11.58 -15.43 1.74
CA ILE A 297 -11.96 -16.31 2.85
C ILE A 297 -12.78 -17.48 2.30
N ASP A 298 -12.15 -18.66 2.27
CA ASP A 298 -12.74 -19.91 1.83
C ASP A 298 -13.63 -20.55 2.92
N ASP A 299 -14.30 -21.66 2.59
CA ASP A 299 -15.22 -22.33 3.51
C ASP A 299 -14.51 -22.81 4.80
N ALA A 300 -13.26 -23.23 4.68
CA ALA A 300 -12.44 -23.63 5.82
C ALA A 300 -12.11 -22.44 6.74
N GLY A 301 -11.86 -21.26 6.17
CA GLY A 301 -11.76 -19.96 6.83
C GLY A 301 -13.04 -19.61 7.60
N ARG A 302 -14.19 -19.68 6.92
CA ARG A 302 -15.50 -19.33 7.49
C ARG A 302 -15.89 -20.26 8.65
N ALA A 303 -15.59 -21.55 8.55
CA ALA A 303 -15.89 -22.56 9.57
C ALA A 303 -15.11 -22.37 10.91
N VAL A 304 -14.21 -21.39 10.99
CA VAL A 304 -13.54 -21.01 12.25
C VAL A 304 -14.50 -20.31 13.21
N PHE A 305 -15.52 -19.60 12.70
CA PHE A 305 -16.40 -18.72 13.47
C PHE A 305 -17.76 -19.38 13.77
N ASP A 306 -18.49 -18.85 14.75
CA ASP A 306 -19.89 -19.25 15.00
C ASP A 306 -20.82 -18.65 13.92
N GLU A 307 -20.52 -17.43 13.49
CA GLU A 307 -21.21 -16.68 12.44
C GLU A 307 -20.17 -16.03 11.52
N PHE A 308 -20.47 -15.95 10.22
CA PHE A 308 -19.64 -15.23 9.26
C PHE A 308 -20.50 -14.24 8.48
N ILE A 309 -20.09 -12.97 8.49
CA ILE A 309 -20.77 -11.88 7.80
C ILE A 309 -19.80 -11.33 6.74
N PRO A 310 -20.12 -11.45 5.43
CA PRO A 310 -19.32 -10.83 4.40
C PRO A 310 -19.20 -9.31 4.61
N LYS A 311 -18.00 -8.77 4.45
CA LYS A 311 -17.78 -7.33 4.36
C LYS A 311 -18.55 -6.77 3.17
N SER A 312 -19.01 -5.53 3.26
CA SER A 312 -19.55 -4.82 2.08
C SER A 312 -18.56 -4.81 0.92
N ASP A 313 -19.08 -5.06 -0.28
CA ASP A 313 -18.34 -5.08 -1.55
C ASP A 313 -18.26 -3.69 -2.21
N SER A 314 -18.83 -2.64 -1.59
CA SER A 314 -18.83 -1.29 -2.19
C SER A 314 -17.44 -0.67 -2.33
N GLY A 315 -16.47 -1.12 -1.51
CA GLY A 315 -15.15 -0.49 -1.39
C GLY A 315 -15.16 0.81 -0.58
N ASP A 316 -16.33 1.32 -0.19
CA ASP A 316 -16.49 2.58 0.53
C ASP A 316 -16.30 2.41 2.03
N ILE A 317 -15.33 3.14 2.60
CA ILE A 317 -15.05 3.14 4.04
C ILE A 317 -16.28 3.54 4.89
N PRO A 318 -17.08 4.58 4.55
CA PRO A 318 -18.28 4.91 5.31
C PRO A 318 -19.30 3.76 5.38
N VAL A 319 -19.52 3.05 4.27
CA VAL A 319 -20.46 1.92 4.21
C VAL A 319 -19.97 0.79 5.12
N LEU A 320 -18.67 0.48 5.08
CA LEU A 320 -18.05 -0.49 5.98
C LEU A 320 -18.21 -0.08 7.46
N PHE A 321 -17.97 1.19 7.78
CA PHE A 321 -18.07 1.66 9.16
C PHE A 321 -19.50 1.58 9.69
N HIS A 322 -20.50 1.95 8.88
CA HIS A 322 -21.91 1.73 9.24
C HIS A 322 -22.23 0.25 9.44
N GLN A 323 -21.74 -0.64 8.58
CA GLN A 323 -21.90 -2.08 8.76
C GLN A 323 -21.32 -2.55 10.11
N LEU A 324 -20.10 -2.15 10.44
CA LEU A 324 -19.41 -2.52 11.68
C LEU A 324 -20.13 -1.97 12.92
N ILE A 325 -20.57 -0.71 12.87
CA ILE A 325 -21.36 -0.06 13.93
C ILE A 325 -22.66 -0.83 14.16
N ASN A 326 -23.40 -1.17 13.11
CA ASN A 326 -24.67 -1.89 13.22
C ASN A 326 -24.45 -3.29 13.81
N ILE A 327 -23.44 -4.02 13.35
CA ILE A 327 -23.07 -5.33 13.92
C ILE A 327 -22.72 -5.18 15.40
N ALA A 328 -21.92 -4.18 15.75
CA ALA A 328 -21.50 -3.95 17.12
C ALA A 328 -22.68 -3.66 18.06
N GLU A 329 -23.65 -2.88 17.62
CA GLU A 329 -24.87 -2.58 18.39
C GLU A 329 -25.82 -3.78 18.48
N GLU A 330 -26.15 -4.39 17.35
CA GLU A 330 -27.13 -5.47 17.30
C GLU A 330 -26.65 -6.74 18.01
N ARG A 331 -25.34 -6.97 18.02
CA ARG A 331 -24.73 -8.17 18.62
C ARG A 331 -24.03 -7.89 19.95
N ASP A 332 -24.10 -6.65 20.46
CA ASP A 332 -23.43 -6.23 21.70
C ASP A 332 -21.95 -6.66 21.73
N VAL A 333 -21.20 -6.29 20.69
CA VAL A 333 -19.79 -6.67 20.51
C VAL A 333 -18.95 -6.10 21.64
N GLN A 334 -18.25 -7.00 22.36
CA GLN A 334 -17.39 -6.65 23.48
C GLN A 334 -15.91 -6.55 23.08
N VAL A 335 -15.50 -7.29 22.05
CA VAL A 335 -14.12 -7.33 21.57
C VAL A 335 -14.09 -7.20 20.05
N LEU A 336 -13.31 -6.24 19.55
CA LEU A 336 -12.81 -6.27 18.18
C LEU A 336 -11.46 -6.96 18.18
N TYR A 337 -11.33 -8.01 17.38
CA TYR A 337 -10.06 -8.68 17.13
C TYR A 337 -9.70 -8.55 15.65
N MET A 338 -8.54 -7.97 15.37
CA MET A 338 -7.97 -7.91 14.03
C MET A 338 -6.71 -8.80 13.97
N PRO A 339 -6.81 -10.05 13.49
CA PRO A 339 -5.66 -10.97 13.51
C PRO A 339 -4.48 -10.50 12.66
N SER A 340 -4.74 -9.61 11.69
CA SER A 340 -3.75 -8.94 10.86
C SER A 340 -4.22 -7.50 10.61
N VAL A 341 -3.28 -6.56 10.56
CA VAL A 341 -3.53 -5.16 10.20
C VAL A 341 -2.45 -4.70 9.23
N GLY A 342 -2.86 -4.10 8.12
CA GLY A 342 -1.98 -3.42 7.18
C GLY A 342 -1.81 -4.09 5.83
N MET A 343 -2.29 -5.33 5.62
CA MET A 343 -2.26 -5.94 4.28
C MET A 343 -3.37 -5.40 3.37
N THR A 344 -4.40 -4.80 3.95
CA THR A 344 -5.49 -4.13 3.22
C THR A 344 -5.76 -2.75 3.80
N LEU A 345 -6.25 -1.85 2.95
CA LEU A 345 -6.51 -0.47 3.36
C LEU A 345 -7.58 -0.35 4.45
N TYR A 346 -8.63 -1.18 4.41
CA TYR A 346 -9.73 -1.07 5.36
C TYR A 346 -9.34 -1.48 6.78
N THR A 347 -8.40 -2.42 6.97
CA THR A 347 -7.91 -2.76 8.31
C THR A 347 -7.06 -1.62 8.88
N MET A 348 -6.35 -0.86 8.03
CA MET A 348 -5.65 0.35 8.45
C MET A 348 -6.62 1.45 8.91
N PHE A 349 -7.69 1.70 8.16
CA PHE A 349 -8.75 2.61 8.61
C PHE A 349 -9.36 2.14 9.93
N LEU A 350 -9.67 0.84 10.02
CA LEU A 350 -10.29 0.28 11.20
C LEU A 350 -9.38 0.35 12.44
N ALA A 351 -8.07 0.16 12.30
CA ALA A 351 -7.14 0.33 13.41
C ALA A 351 -7.18 1.73 14.03
N ASN A 352 -7.67 2.73 13.29
CA ASN A 352 -7.81 4.13 13.73
C ASN A 352 -9.23 4.51 14.17
N PHE A 353 -10.14 3.54 14.29
CA PHE A 353 -11.53 3.76 14.67
C PHE A 353 -11.91 2.91 15.89
N ARG A 354 -12.37 3.56 16.97
CA ARG A 354 -12.85 2.89 18.17
C ARG A 354 -14.35 2.66 18.07
N PHE A 355 -14.78 1.40 17.99
CA PHE A 355 -16.21 1.07 18.11
C PHE A 355 -16.52 -0.06 19.09
N ALA A 356 -15.52 -0.84 19.51
CA ALA A 356 -15.66 -1.86 20.53
C ALA A 356 -14.96 -1.43 21.84
N PRO A 357 -15.42 -1.89 23.02
CA PRO A 357 -14.80 -1.59 24.31
C PRO A 357 -13.33 -2.03 24.39
N LEU A 358 -13.01 -3.16 23.75
CA LEU A 358 -11.68 -3.74 23.70
C LEU A 358 -11.30 -3.99 22.24
N GLN A 359 -10.16 -3.48 21.79
CA GLN A 359 -9.64 -3.72 20.45
C GLN A 359 -8.23 -4.31 20.51
N ILE A 360 -8.04 -5.47 19.89
CA ILE A 360 -6.80 -6.25 19.97
C ILE A 360 -6.33 -6.70 18.60
N THR A 361 -5.03 -6.89 18.47
CA THR A 361 -4.40 -7.44 17.26
C THR A 361 -3.31 -8.46 17.60
N THR A 362 -2.76 -9.13 16.58
CA THR A 362 -1.69 -10.12 16.72
C THR A 362 -0.83 -10.20 15.45
N LEU A 363 -0.08 -11.29 15.35
CA LEU A 363 1.03 -11.59 14.45
C LEU A 363 0.70 -11.78 12.96
N GLY A 364 -0.51 -11.53 12.46
CA GLY A 364 -0.84 -11.75 11.05
C GLY A 364 0.08 -10.96 10.10
N HIS A 365 0.18 -9.65 10.31
CA HIS A 365 1.32 -8.84 9.87
C HIS A 365 2.10 -8.44 11.12
N SER A 366 3.25 -9.09 11.36
CA SER A 366 3.96 -9.10 12.64
C SER A 366 4.71 -7.79 12.95
N ALA A 367 3.97 -6.68 13.07
CA ALA A 367 4.48 -5.37 13.47
C ALA A 367 3.37 -4.57 14.17
N SER A 368 3.75 -3.78 15.17
CA SER A 368 2.85 -2.86 15.86
C SER A 368 2.08 -1.96 14.88
N THR A 369 0.84 -1.63 15.25
CA THR A 369 -0.04 -0.79 14.44
C THR A 369 0.25 0.70 14.60
N PHE A 370 0.85 1.12 15.72
CA PHE A 370 1.01 2.53 16.07
C PHE A 370 -0.31 3.31 16.06
N ALA A 371 -1.44 2.62 16.29
CA ALA A 371 -2.77 3.20 16.29
C ALA A 371 -3.29 3.32 17.73
N PRO A 372 -3.62 4.53 18.24
CA PRO A 372 -4.08 4.72 19.62
C PRO A 372 -5.38 4.00 19.97
N GLN A 373 -6.18 3.62 18.98
CA GLN A 373 -7.42 2.87 19.16
C GLN A 373 -7.20 1.36 19.32
N MET A 374 -5.97 0.86 19.17
CA MET A 374 -5.62 -0.53 19.45
C MET A 374 -5.05 -0.67 20.86
N ASP A 375 -5.67 -1.50 21.70
CA ASP A 375 -5.31 -1.60 23.13
C ASP A 375 -4.15 -2.57 23.37
N TYR A 376 -4.23 -3.76 22.75
CA TYR A 376 -3.29 -4.84 23.02
C TYR A 376 -2.77 -5.50 21.74
N PHE A 377 -1.50 -5.90 21.81
CA PHE A 377 -0.87 -6.80 20.86
C PHE A 377 -0.63 -8.14 21.54
N ILE A 378 -1.31 -9.19 21.08
CA ILE A 378 -1.17 -10.55 21.64
C ILE A 378 -0.10 -11.30 20.85
N ILE A 379 0.83 -11.94 21.54
CA ILE A 379 2.00 -12.59 20.93
C ILE A 379 2.58 -13.62 21.91
N ASP A 380 3.07 -14.75 21.39
CA ASP A 380 3.75 -15.75 22.22
C ASP A 380 5.03 -15.17 22.84
N GLU A 381 5.26 -15.51 24.11
CA GLU A 381 6.34 -14.90 24.91
C GLU A 381 7.73 -15.09 24.31
N ASP A 382 7.96 -16.18 23.58
CA ASP A 382 9.21 -16.50 22.91
C ASP A 382 9.44 -15.73 21.60
N PHE A 383 8.41 -15.08 21.05
CA PHE A 383 8.52 -14.22 19.87
C PHE A 383 8.72 -12.74 20.21
N VAL A 384 8.56 -12.35 21.48
CA VAL A 384 8.75 -10.97 21.92
C VAL A 384 10.23 -10.69 22.18
N GLY A 385 10.80 -9.79 21.38
CA GLY A 385 12.08 -9.14 21.68
C GLY A 385 11.90 -8.00 22.69
N ASP A 386 12.04 -6.77 22.21
CA ASP A 386 11.81 -5.56 23.01
C ASP A 386 10.34 -5.10 22.92
N GLU A 387 9.66 -4.97 24.07
CA GLU A 387 8.29 -4.46 24.14
C GLU A 387 8.19 -2.99 23.70
N ALA A 388 9.28 -2.22 23.75
CA ALA A 388 9.30 -0.84 23.25
C ALA A 388 9.09 -0.74 21.73
N CYS A 389 9.16 -1.85 21.00
CA CYS A 389 8.79 -1.92 19.59
C CYS A 389 7.27 -1.85 19.34
N PHE A 390 6.44 -1.89 20.40
CA PHE A 390 4.99 -1.86 20.32
C PHE A 390 4.41 -0.59 20.95
N SER A 391 3.45 0.03 20.26
CA SER A 391 2.64 1.10 20.86
C SER A 391 1.51 0.56 21.73
N GLU A 392 1.00 -0.64 21.38
CA GLU A 392 0.00 -1.36 22.15
C GLU A 392 0.61 -1.95 23.41
N LYS A 393 -0.21 -2.24 24.41
CA LYS A 393 0.24 -3.04 25.55
C LYS A 393 0.42 -4.49 25.11
N VAL A 394 1.63 -5.03 25.24
CA VAL A 394 1.93 -6.41 24.85
C VAL A 394 1.30 -7.39 25.85
N ILE A 395 0.55 -8.37 25.34
CA ILE A 395 0.07 -9.53 26.09
C ILE A 395 0.86 -10.74 25.63
N LYS A 396 1.79 -11.17 26.48
CA LYS A 396 2.59 -12.37 26.27
C LYS A 396 1.77 -13.60 26.62
N THR A 397 1.50 -14.45 25.64
CA THR A 397 0.90 -15.75 25.85
C THR A 397 1.96 -16.81 26.11
N PRO A 398 1.64 -17.90 26.85
CA PRO A 398 2.56 -19.02 26.98
C PRO A 398 2.97 -19.55 25.60
N ASN A 399 4.17 -20.13 25.53
CA ASN A 399 4.61 -20.82 24.32
C ASN A 399 3.53 -21.78 23.78
N ASP A 400 3.40 -21.83 22.45
CA ASP A 400 2.41 -22.64 21.73
C ASP A 400 0.94 -22.23 21.92
N ALA A 401 0.65 -21.00 22.38
CA ALA A 401 -0.74 -20.51 22.43
C ALA A 401 -1.34 -20.28 21.03
N PHE A 402 -0.50 -20.11 20.00
CA PHE A 402 -0.88 -20.12 18.59
C PHE A 402 -0.39 -21.39 17.87
N PRO A 403 -1.01 -22.56 18.08
CA PRO A 403 -0.57 -23.79 17.43
C PRO A 403 -0.85 -23.74 15.92
N PHE A 404 0.16 -24.06 15.10
CA PHE A 404 0.07 -24.12 13.64
C PHE A 404 -0.61 -25.41 13.16
#